data_AF-A0A078IP10-F1
#
_entry.id   AF-A0A078IP10-F1
#
_cell.length_a   1.000
_cell.length_b   1.000
_cell.length_c   1.000
_cell.angle_alpha   90.00
_cell.angle_beta   90.00
_cell.angle_gamma   90.00
#
_symmetry.space_group_name_H-M   'P 1'
#
loop_
_entity.id
_entity.type
_entity.pdbx_description
1 polymer ?
#
loop_
_entity_poly.entity_id
_entity_poly.type
_entity_poly.pdbx_seq_one_letter_code
_entity_poly.pdbx_strand_id
1 'polypeptide(L)'
;MEKILERYERYSYAERQLIAPESDVNTNWSMEYNRLKAKIDLLERNQRHYLGEDLQAMSSKELQNLEQQLDTALKHIRSRKNQLMYDSINELQRKEKAIQEQNSMLSKEIKEREKILRVQQEQWDQQNHGHNMPPPPPPQQHQIQHPYMLSHQPSPFLNMGGLYQEEDSMAMRSNDLDLSLEPVYNCNLGCFAS
;
A
#
# COMPACT_ATOMS: atom_id res chain seq x y z
N MET A 1 -18.90 25.32 59.26
CA MET A 1 -18.04 24.12 59.44
C MET A 1 -16.97 24.05 58.34
N GLU A 2 -17.35 24.07 57.06
CA GLU A 2 -16.44 23.99 55.90
C GLU A 2 -15.29 25.00 55.91
N LYS A 3 -15.56 26.28 56.18
CA LYS A 3 -14.52 27.33 56.29
C LYS A 3 -13.50 27.11 57.41
N ILE A 4 -13.86 26.32 58.43
CA ILE A 4 -12.96 25.97 59.54
C ILE A 4 -12.13 24.76 59.14
N LEU A 5 -12.74 23.77 58.46
CA LEU A 5 -12.06 22.60 57.93
C LEU A 5 -11.04 22.98 56.85
N GLU A 6 -11.41 23.86 55.91
CA GLU A 6 -10.53 24.37 54.85
C GLU A 6 -9.32 25.11 55.45
N ARG A 7 -9.55 25.89 56.51
CA ARG A 7 -8.48 26.61 57.20
C ARG A 7 -7.54 25.63 57.89
N TYR A 8 -8.07 24.62 58.56
CA TYR A 8 -7.29 23.58 59.24
C TYR A 8 -6.48 22.72 58.25
N GLU A 9 -7.07 22.38 57.11
CA GLU A 9 -6.41 21.63 56.03
C GLU A 9 -5.23 22.41 55.45
N ARG A 10 -5.40 23.72 55.20
CA ARG A 10 -4.31 24.60 54.74
C ARG A 10 -3.17 24.70 55.76
N TYR A 11 -3.47 24.84 57.05
CA TYR A 11 -2.45 24.91 58.10
C TYR A 11 -1.73 23.56 58.29
N SER A 12 -2.47 22.44 58.30
CA SER A 12 -1.90 21.09 58.43
C SER A 12 -1.02 20.71 57.24
N TYR A 13 -1.37 21.16 56.03
CA TYR A 13 -0.59 20.95 54.82
C TYR A 13 0.70 21.77 54.80
N ALA A 14 0.65 23.03 55.26
CA ALA A 14 1.83 23.89 55.38
C ALA A 14 2.80 23.40 56.47
N GLU A 15 2.28 22.87 57.58
CA GLU A 15 3.08 22.29 58.66
C GLU A 15 3.78 20.98 58.25
N ARG A 16 3.10 20.13 57.47
CA ARG A 16 3.71 18.90 56.93
C ARG A 16 4.87 19.15 55.96
N GLN A 17 4.77 20.19 55.12
CA GLN A 17 5.85 20.59 54.20
C GLN A 17 7.13 21.04 54.94
N LEU A 18 7.01 21.56 56.16
CA LEU A 18 8.17 22.01 56.94
C LEU A 18 8.87 20.87 57.70
N ILE A 19 8.16 19.77 57.99
CA ILE A 19 8.63 18.71 58.89
C ILE A 19 9.19 17.49 58.11
N ALA A 20 8.74 17.24 56.88
CA ALA A 20 9.21 16.08 56.10
C ALA A 20 9.15 16.30 54.57
N PRO A 21 10.23 16.81 53.93
CA PRO A 21 10.29 16.97 52.46
C PRO A 21 10.29 15.63 51.69
N GLU A 22 10.54 14.50 52.35
CA GLU A 22 10.40 13.15 51.78
C GLU A 22 8.93 12.80 51.48
N SER A 23 7.98 13.36 52.25
CA SER A 23 6.54 13.18 52.02
C SER A 23 6.02 13.93 50.80
N ASP A 24 6.75 14.97 50.36
CA ASP A 24 6.43 15.74 49.16
C ASP A 24 6.69 14.92 47.89
N VAL A 25 7.67 14.01 47.88
CA VAL A 25 7.92 13.14 46.72
C VAL A 25 6.74 12.20 46.48
N ASN A 26 6.24 11.55 47.54
CA ASN A 26 5.08 10.65 47.45
C ASN A 26 3.77 11.40 47.14
N THR A 27 3.58 12.59 47.73
CA THR A 27 2.44 13.47 47.44
C THR A 27 2.49 14.00 46.01
N ASN A 28 3.68 14.32 45.50
CA ASN A 28 3.91 14.71 44.11
C ASN A 28 3.63 13.56 43.14
N TRP A 29 4.08 12.34 43.44
CA TRP A 29 3.72 11.16 42.64
C TRP A 29 2.22 10.87 42.63
N SER A 30 1.55 11.03 43.77
CA SER A 30 0.08 10.88 43.85
C SER A 30 -0.64 11.94 43.00
N MET A 31 -0.20 13.21 43.08
CA MET A 31 -0.76 14.29 42.28
C MET A 31 -0.53 14.07 40.77
N GLU A 32 0.67 13.69 40.39
CA GLU A 32 1.02 13.38 39.00
C GLU A 32 0.28 12.16 38.46
N TYR A 33 0.11 11.12 39.29
CA TYR A 33 -0.73 9.98 38.96
C TYR A 33 -2.18 10.39 38.72
N ASN A 34 -2.78 11.18 39.62
CA ASN A 34 -4.15 11.66 39.47
C ASN A 34 -4.31 12.54 38.22
N ARG A 35 -3.31 13.38 37.92
CA ARG A 35 -3.27 14.21 36.71
C ARG A 35 -3.23 13.36 35.45
N LEU A 36 -2.37 12.34 35.42
CA LEU A 36 -2.26 11.41 34.29
C LEU A 36 -3.55 10.60 34.12
N LYS A 37 -4.12 10.10 35.23
CA LYS A 37 -5.37 9.34 35.23
C LYS A 37 -6.53 10.18 34.67
N ALA A 38 -6.67 11.42 35.12
CA ALA A 38 -7.68 12.34 34.58
C ALA A 38 -7.50 12.60 33.07
N LYS A 39 -6.25 12.65 32.58
CA LYS A 39 -5.96 12.80 31.15
C LYS A 39 -6.35 11.56 30.36
N ILE A 40 -6.07 10.36 30.87
CA ILE A 40 -6.49 9.09 30.26
C ILE A 40 -8.01 9.03 30.17
N ASP A 41 -8.70 9.27 31.29
CA ASP A 41 -10.17 9.21 31.35
C ASP A 41 -10.83 10.24 30.42
N LEU A 42 -10.19 11.39 30.20
CA LEU A 42 -10.62 12.39 29.22
C LEU A 42 -10.42 11.89 27.77
N LEU A 43 -9.27 11.29 27.46
CA LEU A 43 -8.99 10.76 26.13
C LEU A 43 -9.92 9.60 25.77
N GLU A 44 -10.18 8.69 26.71
CA GLU A 44 -11.12 7.58 26.54
C GLU A 44 -12.56 8.08 26.34
N ARG A 45 -13.00 9.10 27.09
CA ARG A 45 -14.29 9.75 26.83
C ARG A 45 -14.36 10.38 25.45
N ASN A 46 -13.32 11.11 25.04
CA ASN A 46 -13.28 11.70 23.71
C ASN A 46 -13.32 10.64 22.61
N GLN A 47 -12.61 9.51 22.79
CA GLN A 47 -12.66 8.39 21.87
C GLN A 47 -14.08 7.85 21.72
N ARG A 48 -14.78 7.61 22.84
CA ARG A 48 -16.19 7.20 22.82
C ARG A 48 -17.07 8.19 22.07
N HIS A 49 -16.91 9.50 22.31
CA HIS A 49 -17.63 10.52 21.56
C HIS A 49 -17.33 10.47 20.06
N TYR A 50 -16.06 10.31 19.64
CA TYR A 50 -15.71 10.17 18.22
C TYR A 50 -16.29 8.91 17.58
N LEU A 51 -16.55 7.86 18.37
CA LEU A 51 -17.23 6.63 17.94
C LEU A 51 -18.76 6.75 17.98
N GLY A 52 -19.31 7.90 18.41
CA GLY A 52 -20.75 8.13 18.51
C GLY A 52 -21.39 7.60 19.79
N GLU A 53 -20.60 7.26 20.80
CA GLU A 53 -21.04 6.75 22.10
C GLU A 53 -21.14 7.88 23.14
N ASP A 54 -21.93 7.68 24.20
CA ASP A 54 -22.10 8.60 25.34
C ASP A 54 -22.49 10.05 25.01
N LEU A 55 -23.12 10.27 23.85
CA LEU A 55 -23.49 11.59 23.35
C LEU A 55 -24.67 12.26 24.08
N GLN A 56 -25.43 11.51 24.89
CA GLN A 56 -26.66 12.01 25.55
C GLN A 56 -26.41 13.18 26.50
N ALA A 57 -25.22 13.25 27.11
CA ALA A 57 -24.84 14.30 28.04
C ALA A 57 -24.26 15.55 27.35
N MET A 58 -24.05 15.50 26.02
CA MET A 58 -23.48 16.61 25.26
C MET A 58 -24.54 17.65 24.91
N SER A 59 -24.18 18.93 25.02
CA SER A 59 -25.03 20.01 24.52
C SER A 59 -25.04 20.04 22.99
N SER A 60 -26.08 20.66 22.41
CA SER A 60 -26.20 20.82 20.95
C SER A 60 -24.98 21.52 20.33
N LYS A 61 -24.39 22.50 21.03
CA LYS A 61 -23.18 23.20 20.57
C LYS A 61 -21.95 22.30 20.55
N GLU A 62 -21.80 21.43 21.55
CA GLU A 62 -20.68 20.48 21.62
C GLU A 62 -20.81 19.40 20.53
N LEU A 63 -22.03 18.93 20.27
CA LEU A 63 -22.30 17.99 19.18
C LEU A 63 -21.98 18.60 17.81
N GLN A 64 -22.38 19.84 17.55
CA GLN A 64 -22.06 20.53 16.31
C GLN A 64 -20.54 20.69 16.12
N ASN A 65 -19.82 21.01 17.20
CA ASN A 65 -18.36 21.11 17.17
C ASN A 65 -17.69 19.75 16.93
N LEU A 66 -18.21 18.68 17.53
CA LEU A 66 -17.75 17.30 17.31
C LEU A 66 -17.95 16.88 15.84
N GLU A 67 -19.13 17.14 15.29
CA GLU A 67 -19.44 16.88 13.88
C GLU A 67 -18.49 17.61 12.95
N GLN A 68 -18.26 18.92 13.17
CA GLN A 68 -17.34 19.71 12.35
C GLN A 68 -15.90 19.18 12.41
N GLN A 69 -15.44 18.74 13.60
CA GLN A 69 -14.12 18.14 13.76
C GLN A 69 -14.01 16.81 12.99
N LEU A 70 -15.02 15.95 13.07
CA LEU A 70 -15.05 14.68 12.36
C LEU A 70 -15.09 14.87 10.84
N ASP A 71 -15.94 15.78 10.34
CA ASP A 71 -16.01 16.10 8.91
C ASP A 71 -14.66 16.64 8.38
N THR A 72 -14.04 17.55 9.14
CA THR A 72 -12.73 18.10 8.79
C THR A 72 -11.65 17.01 8.78
N ALA A 73 -11.58 16.17 9.82
CA ALA A 73 -10.62 15.07 9.89
C ALA A 73 -10.83 14.07 8.74
N LEU A 74 -12.08 13.74 8.41
CA LEU A 74 -12.43 12.83 7.34
C LEU A 74 -12.04 13.38 5.96
N LYS A 75 -12.25 14.68 5.71
CA LYS A 75 -11.76 15.38 4.51
C LYS A 75 -10.25 15.26 4.37
N HIS A 76 -9.49 15.49 5.45
CA HIS A 76 -8.03 15.35 5.44
C HIS A 76 -7.60 13.90 5.15
N ILE A 77 -8.22 12.92 5.81
CA ILE A 77 -7.92 11.49 5.58
C ILE A 77 -8.18 11.12 4.12
N ARG A 78 -9.34 11.48 3.57
CA ARG A 78 -9.68 11.21 2.16
C ARG A 78 -8.70 11.88 1.21
N SER A 79 -8.40 13.16 1.43
CA SER A 79 -7.43 13.90 0.62
C SER A 79 -6.06 13.22 0.64
N ARG A 80 -5.59 12.77 1.81
CA ARG A 80 -4.30 12.08 1.93
C ARG A 80 -4.30 10.72 1.24
N LYS A 81 -5.36 9.93 1.39
CA LYS A 81 -5.50 8.62 0.71
C LYS A 81 -5.50 8.80 -0.79
N ASN A 82 -6.26 9.78 -1.31
CA ASN A 82 -6.29 10.08 -2.74
C ASN A 82 -4.93 10.53 -3.25
N GLN A 83 -4.24 11.41 -2.53
CA GLN A 83 -2.89 11.84 -2.91
C GLN A 83 -1.93 10.65 -3.03
N LEU A 84 -1.90 9.76 -2.03
CA LEU A 84 -1.05 8.58 -2.06
C LEU A 84 -1.39 7.63 -3.21
N MET A 85 -2.68 7.49 -3.53
CA MET A 85 -3.14 6.70 -4.66
C MET A 85 -2.66 7.29 -6.00
N TYR A 86 -2.79 8.60 -6.19
CA TYR A 86 -2.27 9.28 -7.38
C TYR A 86 -0.76 9.17 -7.50
N ASP A 87 -0.03 9.33 -6.40
CA ASP A 87 1.43 9.17 -6.38
C ASP A 87 1.83 7.75 -6.82
N SER A 88 1.12 6.72 -6.33
CA SER A 88 1.34 5.33 -6.71
C SER A 88 1.02 5.06 -8.19
N ILE A 89 -0.11 5.56 -8.69
CA ILE A 89 -0.48 5.45 -10.11
C ILE A 89 0.60 6.10 -10.99
N ASN A 90 1.04 7.31 -10.64
CA ASN A 90 2.08 8.03 -11.38
C ASN A 90 3.43 7.30 -11.35
N GLU A 91 3.77 6.64 -10.24
CA GLU A 91 4.96 5.80 -10.17
C GLU A 91 4.87 4.58 -11.11
N LEU A 92 3.73 3.89 -11.09
CA LEU A 92 3.49 2.72 -11.93
C LEU A 92 3.50 3.09 -13.42
N GLN A 93 2.85 4.20 -13.81
CA GLN A 93 2.86 4.69 -15.20
C GLN A 93 4.27 5.05 -15.68
N ARG A 94 5.11 5.63 -14.82
CA ARG A 94 6.52 5.89 -15.16
C ARG A 94 7.30 4.59 -15.39
N LYS A 95 7.07 3.57 -14.56
CA LYS A 95 7.68 2.25 -14.71
C LYS A 95 7.21 1.55 -15.99
N GLU A 96 5.91 1.58 -16.27
CA GLU A 96 5.31 1.06 -17.51
C GLU A 96 5.97 1.68 -18.74
N LYS A 97 6.04 3.02 -18.78
CA LYS A 97 6.67 3.75 -19.89
C LYS A 97 8.14 3.37 -20.07
N ALA A 98 8.91 3.31 -18.99
CA ALA A 98 10.34 2.93 -19.07
C ALA A 98 10.53 1.50 -19.62
N ILE A 99 9.71 0.55 -19.19
CA ILE A 99 9.74 -0.83 -19.69
C ILE A 99 9.31 -0.87 -21.15
N GLN A 100 8.27 -0.12 -21.54
CA GLN A 100 7.81 -0.05 -22.93
C GLN A 100 8.88 0.51 -23.86
N GLU A 101 9.63 1.53 -23.41
CA GLU A 101 10.76 2.10 -24.15
C GLU A 101 11.90 1.07 -24.31
N GLN A 102 12.25 0.34 -23.25
CA GLN A 102 13.26 -0.74 -23.32
C GLN A 102 12.83 -1.87 -24.27
N ASN A 103 11.58 -2.32 -24.17
CA ASN A 103 11.04 -3.36 -25.05
C ASN A 103 11.02 -2.91 -26.51
N SER A 104 10.69 -1.65 -26.79
CA SER A 104 10.75 -1.08 -28.14
C SER A 104 12.18 -1.09 -28.70
N MET A 105 13.17 -0.73 -27.87
CA MET A 105 14.58 -0.76 -28.26
C MET A 105 15.06 -2.17 -28.57
N LEU A 106 14.77 -3.13 -27.69
CA LEU A 106 15.15 -4.54 -27.89
C LEU A 106 14.47 -5.14 -29.12
N SER A 107 13.19 -4.85 -29.35
CA SER A 107 12.47 -5.31 -30.55
C SER A 107 13.10 -4.78 -31.84
N LYS A 108 13.58 -3.53 -31.85
CA LYS A 108 14.32 -2.97 -32.99
C LYS A 108 15.67 -3.66 -33.17
N GLU A 109 16.41 -3.91 -32.10
CA GLU A 109 17.72 -4.59 -32.17
C GLU A 109 17.58 -6.04 -32.68
N ILE A 110 16.56 -6.77 -32.23
CA ILE A 110 16.26 -8.13 -32.71
C ILE A 110 15.97 -8.10 -34.22
N LYS A 111 15.08 -7.20 -34.66
CA LYS A 111 14.75 -7.05 -36.09
C LYS A 111 15.98 -6.73 -36.94
N GLU A 112 16.91 -5.93 -36.43
CA GLU A 112 18.14 -5.62 -37.14
C GLU A 112 19.10 -6.81 -37.20
N ARG A 113 19.29 -7.53 -36.09
CA ARG A 113 20.08 -8.77 -36.07
C ARG A 113 19.50 -9.85 -36.99
N GLU A 114 18.19 -10.00 -37.04
CA GLU A 114 17.50 -10.93 -37.95
C GLU A 114 17.76 -10.57 -39.43
N LYS A 115 17.77 -9.29 -39.80
CA LYS A 115 18.14 -8.85 -41.15
C LYS A 115 19.59 -9.19 -41.47
N ILE A 116 20.51 -8.91 -40.55
CA ILE A 116 21.94 -9.23 -40.73
C ILE A 116 22.12 -10.74 -40.92
N LEU A 117 21.45 -11.57 -40.10
CA LEU A 117 21.46 -13.03 -40.23
C LEU A 117 20.90 -13.51 -41.58
N ARG A 118 19.80 -12.91 -42.07
CA ARG A 118 19.24 -13.23 -43.39
C ARG A 118 20.21 -12.89 -44.51
N VAL A 119 20.82 -11.71 -44.49
CA VAL A 119 21.82 -11.31 -45.50
C VAL A 119 23.03 -12.23 -45.47
N GLN A 120 23.51 -12.62 -44.28
CA GLN A 120 24.61 -13.56 -44.14
C GLN A 120 24.27 -14.95 -44.68
N GLN A 121 23.05 -15.45 -44.43
CA GLN A 121 22.57 -16.72 -44.97
C GLN A 121 22.48 -16.68 -46.50
N GLU A 122 21.88 -15.63 -47.07
CA GLU A 122 21.79 -15.44 -48.53
C GLU A 122 23.17 -15.35 -49.20
N GLN A 123 24.16 -14.76 -48.51
CA GLN A 123 25.54 -14.69 -48.99
C GLN A 123 26.23 -16.08 -48.94
N TRP A 124 26.00 -16.87 -47.88
CA TRP A 124 26.51 -18.23 -47.75
C TRP A 124 25.89 -19.17 -48.80
N ASP A 125 24.60 -19.02 -49.09
CA ASP A 125 23.90 -19.79 -50.12
C ASP A 125 24.46 -19.45 -51.51
N GLN A 126 24.65 -18.17 -51.85
CA GLN A 126 25.23 -17.77 -53.15
C GLN A 126 26.66 -18.30 -53.36
N GLN A 127 27.49 -18.34 -52.31
CA GLN A 127 28.87 -18.83 -52.41
C GLN A 127 28.95 -20.34 -52.67
N ASN A 128 27.96 -21.11 -52.21
CA ASN A 128 27.90 -22.56 -52.44
C ASN A 128 27.33 -22.95 -53.81
N HIS A 129 26.56 -22.09 -54.49
CA HIS A 129 26.02 -22.39 -55.82
C HIS A 129 27.08 -22.35 -56.95
N GLY A 130 28.34 -22.00 -56.65
CA GLY A 130 29.46 -22.02 -57.60
C GLY A 130 30.36 -23.26 -57.54
N HIS A 131 30.22 -24.13 -56.52
CA HIS A 131 31.05 -25.33 -56.37
C HIS A 131 30.17 -26.58 -56.36
N ASN A 132 30.18 -27.29 -57.48
CA ASN A 132 29.46 -28.53 -57.74
C ASN A 132 30.07 -29.71 -56.94
N MET A 133 29.99 -29.66 -55.60
CA MET A 133 30.43 -30.74 -54.73
C MET A 133 29.21 -31.49 -54.16
N PRO A 134 29.23 -32.83 -54.13
CA PRO A 134 28.10 -33.62 -53.60
C PRO A 134 27.92 -33.33 -52.10
N PRO A 135 26.67 -33.41 -51.59
CA PRO A 135 26.39 -33.07 -50.20
C PRO A 135 27.12 -34.04 -49.25
N PRO A 136 27.71 -33.56 -48.14
CA PRO A 136 28.23 -34.45 -47.11
C PRO A 136 27.06 -35.21 -46.44
N PRO A 137 27.29 -36.44 -45.94
CA PRO A 137 26.26 -37.23 -45.29
C PRO A 137 25.72 -36.49 -44.05
N PRO A 138 24.42 -36.68 -43.70
CA PRO A 138 23.81 -35.98 -42.57
C PRO A 138 24.57 -36.31 -41.27
N PRO A 139 24.82 -35.32 -40.39
CA PRO A 139 25.43 -35.60 -39.11
C PRO A 139 24.48 -36.49 -38.31
N GLN A 140 25.01 -37.62 -37.81
CA GLN A 140 24.32 -38.47 -36.86
C GLN A 140 23.89 -37.61 -35.68
N GLN A 141 22.58 -37.54 -35.45
CA GLN A 141 22.00 -36.91 -34.27
C GLN A 141 22.45 -37.68 -33.02
N HIS A 142 23.62 -37.34 -32.49
CA HIS A 142 23.86 -37.57 -31.08
C HIS A 142 22.99 -36.57 -30.33
N GLN A 143 21.97 -37.10 -29.65
CA GLN A 143 21.09 -36.34 -28.76
C GLN A 143 21.95 -35.66 -27.68
N ILE A 144 22.31 -34.41 -27.92
CA ILE A 144 22.75 -33.53 -26.84
C ILE A 144 21.49 -33.18 -26.07
N GLN A 145 21.28 -33.89 -24.96
CA GLN A 145 20.28 -33.54 -23.96
C GLN A 145 20.65 -32.17 -23.41
N HIS A 146 19.93 -31.13 -23.84
CA HIS A 146 20.00 -29.80 -23.22
C HIS A 146 19.43 -29.91 -21.79
N PRO A 147 20.21 -29.66 -20.72
CA PRO A 147 19.78 -29.95 -19.35
C PRO A 147 18.75 -28.97 -18.75
N TYR A 148 18.11 -28.10 -19.53
CA TYR A 148 17.26 -27.02 -18.99
C TYR A 148 15.79 -27.08 -19.38
N MET A 149 15.32 -28.18 -19.98
CA MET A 149 13.88 -28.46 -20.04
C MET A 149 13.44 -29.14 -18.72
N LEU A 150 13.50 -28.39 -17.62
CA LEU A 150 12.87 -28.81 -16.38
C LEU A 150 11.36 -28.81 -16.65
N SER A 151 10.75 -30.00 -16.59
CA SER A 151 9.31 -30.18 -16.67
C SER A 151 8.64 -29.39 -15.54
N HIS A 152 8.14 -28.21 -15.85
CA HIS A 152 7.17 -27.56 -14.98
C HIS A 152 5.87 -28.34 -15.07
N GLN A 153 5.60 -29.12 -14.02
CA GLN A 153 4.24 -29.51 -13.67
C GLN A 153 3.35 -28.26 -13.71
N PRO A 154 2.19 -28.28 -14.39
CA PRO A 154 1.22 -27.22 -14.24
C PRO A 154 0.63 -27.33 -12.82
N SER A 155 0.95 -26.34 -12.00
CA SER A 155 0.21 -26.07 -10.77
C SER A 155 -1.22 -25.64 -11.15
N PRO A 156 -2.25 -26.04 -10.39
CA PRO A 156 -3.63 -25.76 -10.74
C PRO A 156 -3.97 -24.34 -10.26
N PHE A 157 -3.63 -23.32 -11.04
CA PHE A 157 -4.16 -21.98 -10.84
C PHE A 157 -4.78 -21.48 -12.14
N LEU A 158 -6.12 -21.54 -12.14
CA LEU A 158 -7.09 -20.79 -12.92
C LEU A 158 -6.73 -20.50 -14.39
N ASN A 159 -7.25 -21.37 -15.25
CA ASN A 159 -7.57 -21.09 -16.64
C ASN A 159 -8.49 -19.86 -16.73
N MET A 160 -7.94 -18.73 -17.19
CA MET A 160 -8.69 -17.62 -17.79
C MET A 160 -8.08 -17.35 -19.17
N GLY A 161 -8.11 -18.38 -20.02
CA GLY A 161 -7.84 -18.23 -21.45
C GLY A 161 -9.04 -17.65 -22.17
N GLY A 162 -8.94 -16.40 -22.62
CA GLY A 162 -9.66 -15.89 -23.78
C GLY A 162 -8.82 -16.15 -25.02
N LEU A 163 -9.44 -16.71 -26.07
CA LEU A 163 -8.81 -17.02 -27.35
C LEU A 163 -8.15 -15.78 -27.96
N TYR A 164 -6.86 -15.89 -28.31
CA TYR A 164 -6.22 -14.96 -29.23
C TYR A 164 -6.69 -15.30 -30.64
N GLN A 165 -7.59 -14.48 -31.17
CA GLN A 165 -7.77 -14.36 -32.60
C GLN A 165 -6.93 -13.16 -33.05
N GLU A 166 -5.96 -13.42 -33.91
CA GLU A 166 -5.26 -12.40 -34.69
C GLU A 166 -6.30 -11.53 -35.40
N GLU A 167 -6.32 -10.22 -35.12
CA GLU A 167 -6.23 -9.17 -36.14
C GLU A 167 -6.22 -7.77 -35.51
N ASP A 168 -5.54 -6.88 -36.22
CA ASP A 168 -5.34 -5.44 -36.06
C ASP A 168 -4.32 -4.88 -35.05
N SER A 169 -3.29 -4.28 -35.67
CA SER A 169 -2.29 -3.39 -35.10
C SER A 169 -2.91 -2.03 -34.78
N MET A 170 -2.51 -1.41 -33.66
CA MET A 170 -2.81 -0.03 -33.22
C MET A 170 -4.06 0.23 -32.35
N ALA A 171 -4.51 -0.73 -31.55
CA ALA A 171 -5.31 -0.37 -30.38
C ALA A 171 -4.40 0.18 -29.26
N MET A 172 -4.23 1.51 -29.20
CA MET A 172 -3.87 2.17 -27.94
C MET A 172 -4.88 1.70 -26.89
N ARG A 173 -4.47 0.81 -25.99
CA ARG A 173 -5.27 0.49 -24.80
C ARG A 173 -5.26 1.74 -23.93
N SER A 174 -6.23 2.62 -24.13
CA SER A 174 -6.59 3.61 -23.13
C SER A 174 -7.09 2.83 -21.92
N ASN A 175 -6.29 2.78 -20.86
CA ASN A 175 -6.78 2.35 -19.55
C ASN A 175 -7.60 3.52 -19.00
N ASP A 176 -8.80 3.71 -19.54
CA ASP A 176 -9.76 4.64 -18.97
C ASP A 176 -10.21 4.04 -17.63
N LEU A 177 -9.59 4.50 -16.55
CA LEU A 177 -10.00 4.20 -15.19
C LEU A 177 -11.36 4.89 -14.95
N ASP A 178 -12.44 4.11 -15.10
CA ASP A 178 -13.76 4.51 -14.65
C ASP A 178 -13.70 4.85 -13.15
N LEU A 179 -13.87 6.12 -12.81
CA LEU A 179 -13.92 6.65 -11.45
C LEU A 179 -15.30 6.43 -10.79
N SER A 180 -16.03 5.41 -11.22
CA SER A 180 -17.20 4.92 -10.48
C SER A 180 -16.74 4.45 -9.10
N LEU A 181 -16.95 5.33 -8.11
CA LEU A 181 -16.78 5.07 -6.69
C LEU A 181 -17.83 4.04 -6.22
N GLU A 182 -17.63 2.78 -6.60
CA GLU A 182 -18.24 1.65 -5.90
C GLU A 182 -17.59 1.58 -4.49
N PRO A 183 -18.36 1.69 -3.40
CA PRO A 183 -17.81 1.61 -2.06
C PRO A 183 -17.30 0.19 -1.80
N VAL A 184 -16.00 -0.04 -1.97
CA VAL A 184 -15.35 -1.28 -1.52
C VAL A 184 -15.12 -1.20 -0.02
N TYR A 185 -16.21 -1.29 0.76
CA TYR A 185 -16.11 -1.67 2.17
C TYR A 185 -17.26 -2.60 2.54
N ASN A 186 -16.96 -3.90 2.48
CA ASN A 186 -17.59 -4.88 3.35
C ASN A 186 -16.96 -4.66 4.74
N CYS A 187 -17.67 -3.96 5.64
CA CYS A 187 -17.29 -3.81 7.04
C CYS A 187 -17.39 -5.17 7.74
N ASN A 188 -16.36 -6.01 7.62
CA ASN A 188 -16.15 -7.10 8.57
C ASN A 188 -15.64 -6.49 9.89
N LEU A 189 -16.56 -6.00 10.72
CA LEU A 189 -16.32 -5.92 12.15
C LEU A 189 -16.20 -7.36 12.64
N GLY A 190 -14.96 -7.78 12.90
CA GLY A 190 -14.66 -9.04 13.56
C GLY A 190 -15.45 -9.12 14.86
N CYS A 191 -16.29 -10.15 14.95
CA CYS A 191 -16.97 -10.57 16.15
C CYS A 191 -15.97 -10.71 17.32
N PHE A 192 -16.14 -9.90 18.36
CA PHE A 192 -15.88 -10.34 19.72
C PHE A 192 -17.22 -10.40 20.42
N ALA A 193 -17.80 -11.60 20.43
CA ALA A 193 -18.94 -11.95 21.24
C ALA A 193 -18.50 -13.02 22.24
N SER A 194 -18.88 -12.76 23.50
CA SER A 194 -18.87 -13.61 24.71
C SER A 194 -17.57 -13.68 25.50
#